data_AF-A0A2T0VWH8-F1
#
_entry.id   AF-A0A2T0VWH8-F1
#
_cell.length_a   1.000
_cell.length_b   1.000
_cell.length_c   1.000
_cell.angle_alpha   90.00
_cell.angle_beta   90.00
_cell.angle_gamma   90.00
#
_symmetry.space_group_name_H-M   'P 1'
#
loop_
_entity.id
_entity.type
_entity.pdbx_description
1 polymer ?
#
loop_
_entity_poly.entity_id
_entity_poly.type
_entity_poly.pdbx_seq_one_letter_code
_entity_poly.pdbx_strand_id
1 'polypeptide(L)'
;MDDILEFILAIISVTIYGTEDKPRHPFWRNSIRAIAFVGVFVSAASFLNMFGEYEFPFLIISIWALCSLIVLSAEYYAGSKAAGLAALGAFLLWIVIVFTTQFVTP
;
A
#
# COMPACT_ATOMS: atom_id res chain seq x y z
N MET A 1 -21.64 -3.24 9.23
CA MET A 1 -20.36 -3.75 8.67
C MET A 1 -19.56 -2.59 8.11
N ASP A 2 -20.25 -1.67 7.43
CA ASP A 2 -19.70 -0.38 6.96
C ASP A 2 -19.09 0.46 8.09
N ASP A 3 -19.77 0.55 9.25
CA ASP A 3 -19.30 1.36 10.39
C ASP A 3 -17.94 0.90 10.97
N ILE A 4 -17.64 -0.40 10.92
CA ILE A 4 -16.39 -0.95 11.47
C ILE A 4 -15.22 -0.61 10.55
N LEU A 5 -15.43 -0.75 9.23
CA LEU A 5 -14.41 -0.41 8.24
C LEU A 5 -14.13 1.09 8.25
N GLU A 6 -15.19 1.91 8.33
CA GLU A 6 -15.08 3.36 8.44
C GLU A 6 -14.35 3.77 9.73
N PHE A 7 -14.64 3.13 10.86
CA PHE A 7 -13.95 3.38 12.13
C PHE A 7 -12.45 3.05 12.05
N ILE A 8 -12.09 1.91 11.46
CA ILE A 8 -10.68 1.51 11.27
C ILE A 8 -9.97 2.52 10.36
N LEU A 9 -10.59 2.89 9.23
CA LEU A 9 -10.04 3.88 8.31
C LEU A 9 -9.90 5.25 8.97
N ALA A 10 -10.83 5.66 9.83
CA ALA A 10 -10.76 6.90 10.57
C ALA A 10 -9.57 6.90 11.55
N ILE A 11 -9.38 5.83 12.33
CA ILE A 11 -8.24 5.72 13.26
C ILE A 11 -6.91 5.79 12.50
N ILE A 12 -6.80 5.05 11.40
CA ILE A 12 -5.58 5.01 10.59
C ILE A 12 -5.33 6.37 9.95
N SER A 13 -6.37 7.01 9.40
CA SER A 13 -6.27 8.34 8.81
C SER A 13 -5.81 9.38 9.83
N VAL A 14 -6.39 9.39 11.03
CA VAL A 14 -5.96 10.29 12.12
C VAL A 14 -4.51 10.01 12.54
N THR A 15 -4.09 8.75 12.57
CA THR A 15 -2.72 8.38 12.95
C THR A 15 -1.69 8.88 11.91
N ILE A 16 -2.02 8.81 10.63
CA ILE A 16 -1.13 9.19 9.52
C ILE A 16 -1.17 10.70 9.25
N TYR A 17 -2.36 11.29 9.15
CA TYR A 17 -2.57 12.67 8.72
C TYR A 17 -2.75 13.64 9.87
N GLY A 18 -3.12 13.16 11.06
CA GLY A 18 -3.56 14.01 12.16
C GLY A 18 -5.02 14.44 11.99
N THR A 19 -5.46 15.35 12.85
CA THR A 19 -6.77 16.00 12.74
C THR A 19 -6.63 17.35 12.05
N GLU A 20 -7.75 17.95 11.62
CA GLU A 20 -7.73 19.28 10.99
C GLU A 20 -7.06 20.34 11.89
N ASP A 21 -7.32 20.27 13.20
CA ASP A 21 -6.72 21.19 14.18
C ASP A 21 -5.22 20.94 14.41
N LYS A 22 -4.73 19.73 14.14
CA LYS A 22 -3.35 19.29 14.40
C LYS A 22 -2.85 18.37 13.28
N PRO A 23 -2.55 18.92 12.11
CA PRO A 23 -2.03 18.13 11.00
C PRO A 23 -0.66 17.56 11.35
N ARG A 24 -0.41 16.32 10.93
CA ARG A 24 0.89 15.67 11.06
C ARG A 24 1.90 16.27 10.09
N HIS A 25 3.16 16.26 10.52
CA HIS A 25 4.27 16.80 9.74
C HIS A 25 4.36 16.13 8.34
N PRO A 26 4.60 16.88 7.25
CA PRO A 26 4.68 16.32 5.90
C PRO A 26 5.68 15.18 5.75
N PHE A 27 6.80 15.25 6.47
CA PHE A 27 7.80 14.17 6.51
C PHE A 27 7.20 12.84 6.98
N TRP A 28 6.34 12.85 8.01
CA TRP A 28 5.70 11.64 8.51
C TRP A 28 4.79 11.01 7.46
N ARG A 29 3.94 11.83 6.85
CA ARG A 29 3.03 11.41 5.78
C ARG A 29 3.78 10.81 4.59
N ASN A 30 4.84 11.49 4.15
CA ASN A 30 5.65 11.03 3.03
C ASN A 30 6.44 9.76 3.34
N SER A 31 6.93 9.60 4.58
CA SER A 31 7.62 8.36 5.00
C SER A 31 6.68 7.16 5.00
N ILE A 32 5.46 7.32 5.51
CA ILE A 32 4.45 6.25 5.48
C ILE A 32 4.10 5.90 4.03
N ARG A 33 3.94 6.91 3.18
CA ARG A 33 3.70 6.72 1.75
C ARG A 33 4.85 5.97 1.08
N ALA A 34 6.10 6.35 1.35
CA ALA A 34 7.28 5.69 0.80
C ALA A 34 7.34 4.21 1.23
N ILE A 35 7.07 3.91 2.51
CA ILE A 35 7.05 2.53 3.01
C ILE A 35 5.99 1.69 2.28
N ALA A 36 4.80 2.25 2.05
CA ALA A 36 3.73 1.56 1.32
C ALA A 36 4.13 1.28 -0.15
N PHE A 37 4.70 2.27 -0.86
CA PHE A 37 5.14 2.09 -2.24
C PHE A 37 6.34 1.15 -2.37
N VAL A 38 7.28 1.19 -1.42
CA VAL A 38 8.43 0.28 -1.39
C VAL A 38 7.96 -1.17 -1.25
N GLY A 39 6.94 -1.45 -0.45
CA GLY A 39 6.40 -2.82 -0.33
C GLY A 39 5.85 -3.37 -1.65
N VAL A 40 5.13 -2.54 -2.40
CA VAL A 40 4.65 -2.89 -3.75
C VAL A 40 5.81 -3.13 -4.71
N PHE A 41 6.86 -2.31 -4.63
CA PHE A 41 8.02 -2.44 -5.50
C PHE A 41 8.87 -3.69 -5.17
N VAL A 42 9.14 -3.94 -3.88
CA VAL A 42 9.90 -5.12 -3.41
C VAL A 42 9.17 -6.40 -3.78
N SER A 43 7.86 -6.45 -3.61
CA SER A 43 7.08 -7.62 -4.00
C SER A 43 7.07 -7.84 -5.52
N ALA A 44 6.88 -6.79 -6.32
CA ALA A 44 6.98 -6.89 -7.78
C ALA A 44 8.37 -7.36 -8.24
N ALA A 45 9.44 -6.83 -7.65
CA ALA A 45 10.82 -7.25 -7.94
C ALA A 45 11.07 -8.72 -7.56
N SER A 46 10.49 -9.18 -6.45
CA SER A 46 10.54 -10.59 -6.04
C SER A 46 9.84 -11.50 -7.06
N PHE A 47 8.64 -11.14 -7.52
CA PHE A 47 7.91 -11.93 -8.53
C PHE A 47 8.59 -11.96 -9.90
N LEU A 48 9.31 -10.90 -10.25
CA LEU A 48 10.10 -10.83 -11.47
C LEU A 48 11.48 -11.51 -11.34
N ASN A 49 11.73 -12.21 -10.23
CA ASN A 49 12.98 -12.90 -9.95
C ASN A 49 14.22 -11.97 -10.06
N MET A 50 14.06 -10.69 -9.69
CA MET A 50 15.16 -9.71 -9.73
C MET A 50 16.18 -9.91 -8.60
N PHE A 51 15.79 -10.63 -7.55
CA PHE A 51 16.67 -10.96 -6.41
C PHE A 51 17.38 -12.32 -6.55
N GLY A 52 17.22 -13.00 -7.68
CA GLY A 52 17.75 -14.36 -7.89
C GLY A 52 17.09 -15.36 -6.95
N GLU A 53 17.87 -16.21 -6.29
CA GLU A 53 17.35 -17.29 -5.42
C GLU A 53 16.63 -16.79 -4.14
N TYR A 54 16.69 -15.50 -3.83
CA TYR A 54 16.04 -14.95 -2.65
C TYR A 54 14.57 -14.64 -2.93
N GLU A 55 13.69 -15.55 -2.53
CA GLU A 55 12.25 -15.34 -2.55
C GLU A 55 11.72 -14.82 -1.21
N PHE A 56 11.01 -13.70 -1.25
CA PHE A 56 10.27 -13.24 -0.07
C PHE A 56 9.04 -14.14 0.15
N PRO A 57 8.78 -14.59 1.40
CA PRO A 57 7.59 -15.40 1.69
C PRO A 57 6.32 -14.68 1.25
N PHE A 58 5.48 -15.38 0.47
CA PHE A 58 4.23 -14.82 -0.05
C PHE A 58 3.31 -14.24 1.04
N LEU A 59 3.33 -14.84 2.24
CA LEU A 59 2.61 -14.32 3.41
C LEU A 59 3.06 -12.90 3.79
N ILE A 60 4.37 -12.64 3.82
CA ILE A 60 4.94 -11.33 4.17
C ILE A 60 4.56 -10.31 3.10
N ILE A 61 4.69 -10.69 1.83
CA ILE A 61 4.27 -9.86 0.69
C ILE A 61 2.77 -9.51 0.79
N SER A 62 1.92 -10.47 1.10
CA SER A 62 0.46 -10.29 1.19
C SER A 62 0.06 -9.37 2.34
N ILE A 63 0.68 -9.55 3.52
CA ILE A 63 0.47 -8.65 4.66
C ILE A 63 0.89 -7.24 4.30
N TRP A 64 2.03 -7.08 3.63
CA TRP A 64 2.54 -5.77 3.24
C TRP A 64 1.68 -5.09 2.18
N ALA A 65 1.16 -5.86 1.22
CA ALA A 65 0.20 -5.39 0.21
C ALA A 65 -1.11 -4.92 0.86
N LEU A 66 -1.65 -5.67 1.83
CA LEU A 66 -2.84 -5.29 2.60
C LEU A 66 -2.62 -4.01 3.41
N CYS A 67 -1.50 -3.91 4.13
CA CYS A 67 -1.14 -2.70 4.88
C CYS A 67 -1.03 -1.49 3.94
N SER A 68 -0.43 -1.67 2.77
CA SER A 68 -0.33 -0.62 1.76
C SER A 68 -1.72 -0.20 1.30
N LEU A 69 -2.62 -1.13 0.99
CA LEU A 69 -3.98 -0.84 0.54
C LEU A 69 -4.78 -0.01 1.56
N ILE A 70 -4.64 -0.32 2.85
CA ILE A 70 -5.28 0.43 3.93
C ILE A 70 -4.73 1.86 4.02
N VAL A 71 -3.40 2.02 3.96
CA VAL A 71 -2.73 3.34 3.97
C VAL A 71 -3.18 4.18 2.77
N LEU A 72 -3.31 3.56 1.60
CA LEU A 72 -3.76 4.22 0.37
C LEU A 72 -5.23 4.63 0.42
N SER A 73 -6.07 3.80 1.04
CA SER A 73 -7.46 4.13 1.29
C SER A 73 -7.57 5.37 2.17
N ALA A 74 -6.79 5.42 3.27
CA ALA A 74 -6.69 6.60 4.11
C ALA A 74 -6.16 7.83 3.34
N GLU A 75 -5.22 7.66 2.42
CA GLU A 75 -4.69 8.74 1.58
C GLU A 75 -5.73 9.30 0.59
N TYR A 76 -6.61 8.46 0.07
CA TYR A 76 -7.72 8.89 -0.80
C TYR A 76 -8.76 9.73 -0.06
N TYR A 77 -9.08 9.36 1.18
CA TYR A 77 -10.11 10.04 1.99
C TYR A 77 -9.62 11.28 2.75
N ALA A 78 -8.45 11.21 3.39
CA ALA A 78 -7.93 12.27 4.26
C ALA A 78 -6.66 12.96 3.72
N GLY A 79 -6.04 12.39 2.69
CA GLY A 79 -4.78 12.84 2.12
C GLY A 79 -4.95 13.56 0.79
N SER A 80 -4.12 13.17 -0.19
CA SER A 80 -4.19 13.72 -1.56
C SER A 80 -4.88 12.72 -2.47
N LYS A 81 -6.01 13.12 -3.07
CA LYS A 81 -6.75 12.32 -4.07
C LYS A 81 -5.84 11.85 -5.22
N ALA A 82 -4.90 12.69 -5.65
CA ALA A 82 -3.94 12.35 -6.70
C ALA A 82 -2.98 11.23 -6.27
N ALA A 83 -2.50 11.26 -5.03
CA ALA A 83 -1.66 10.19 -4.48
C ALA A 83 -2.44 8.88 -4.32
N GLY A 84 -3.69 8.96 -3.87
CA GLY A 84 -4.59 7.80 -3.79
C GLY A 84 -4.82 7.14 -5.17
N LEU A 85 -5.07 7.94 -6.21
CA LEU A 85 -5.21 7.46 -7.60
C LEU A 85 -3.92 6.82 -8.14
N ALA A 86 -2.77 7.46 -7.93
CA ALA A 86 -1.48 6.91 -8.35
C ALA A 86 -1.21 5.55 -7.70
N ALA A 87 -1.60 5.41 -6.44
CA ALA A 87 -1.39 4.18 -5.71
C ALA A 87 -2.39 3.07 -6.07
N LEU A 88 -3.63 3.42 -6.40
CA LEU A 88 -4.56 2.48 -7.02
C LEU A 88 -3.97 1.91 -8.32
N GLY A 89 -3.40 2.78 -9.16
CA GLY A 89 -2.69 2.36 -10.37
C GLY A 89 -1.54 1.40 -10.09
N ALA A 90 -0.71 1.70 -9.08
CA ALA A 90 0.38 0.82 -8.65
C ALA A 90 -0.13 -0.54 -8.15
N PHE A 91 -1.24 -0.56 -7.40
CA PHE A 91 -1.86 -1.79 -6.91
C PHE A 91 -2.44 -2.64 -8.04
N LEU A 92 -3.11 -2.04 -9.02
CA LEU A 92 -3.60 -2.76 -10.20
C LEU A 92 -2.45 -3.37 -11.01
N LEU A 93 -1.37 -2.61 -11.21
CA LEU A 93 -0.17 -3.12 -11.87
C LEU A 93 0.43 -4.31 -11.10
N TRP A 94 0.48 -4.22 -9.77
CA TRP A 94 0.94 -5.31 -8.92
C TRP A 94 0.10 -6.58 -9.08
N ILE A 95 -1.24 -6.47 -9.11
CA ILE A 95 -2.12 -7.62 -9.37
C ILE A 95 -1.79 -8.27 -10.71
N VAL A 96 -1.56 -7.48 -11.76
CA VAL A 96 -1.19 -8.00 -13.09
C VAL A 96 0.14 -8.77 -13.01
N ILE A 97 1.14 -8.24 -12.31
CA ILE A 97 2.44 -8.90 -12.13
C ILE A 97 2.27 -10.23 -11.39
N VAL A 98 1.54 -10.24 -10.27
CA VAL A 98 1.25 -11.48 -9.52
C VAL A 98 0.53 -12.49 -10.40
N PHE A 99 -0.51 -12.06 -11.10
CA PHE A 99 -1.31 -12.95 -11.93
C PHE A 99 -0.50 -13.57 -13.07
N THR A 100 0.30 -12.76 -13.77
CA THR A 100 1.12 -13.22 -14.88
C THR A 100 2.25 -14.15 -14.41
N THR A 101 2.99 -13.75 -13.38
CA THR A 101 4.16 -14.52 -12.89
C THR A 101 3.80 -15.79 -12.13
N GLN A 102 2.64 -15.84 -11.45
CA GLN A 102 2.28 -17.00 -10.63
C GLN A 102 1.30 -17.96 -11.33
N PHE A 103 0.50 -17.49 -12.31
CA PHE A 103 -0.54 -18.31 -12.94
C PHE A 103 -0.37 -18.52 -14.44
N VAL A 104 0.40 -17.68 -15.14
CA VAL A 104 0.56 -17.78 -16.61
C VAL A 104 1.92 -18.37 -16.99
N THR A 105 2.99 -17.97 -16.30
CA THR A 105 4.34 -18.52 -16.46
C THR A 105 4.78 -19.23 -15.19
N PRO A 106 4.43 -20.51 -14.98
CA PRO A 106 4.98 -21.30 -13.88
C PRO A 106 6.44 -21.65 -14.09
#